data_AF-A0A9D4TES7-F1
#
_entry.id   AF-A0A9D4TES7-F1
#
_cell.length_a   1.000
_cell.length_b   1.000
_cell.length_c   1.000
_cell.angle_alpha   90.00
_cell.angle_beta   90.00
_cell.angle_gamma   90.00
#
_symmetry.space_group_name_H-M   'P 1'
#
loop_
_entity.id
_entity.type
_entity.pdbx_description
1 polymer ?
#
loop_
_entity_poly.entity_id
_entity_poly.type
_entity_poly.pdbx_seq_one_letter_code
_entity_poly.pdbx_strand_id
1 'polypeptide(L)' 'MGQKVHPIGFRLGITQKHRSYWKGIKVQISGRLNGADIARSEDVREGPVPLQTLRADIDYSSKPAKTIFGLLGIKIWVF' A
#
# COMPACT_ATOMS: atom_id res chain seq x y z
N MET A 1 20.56 -23.73 -28.80
CA MET A 1 21.87 -23.27 -29.30
C MET A 1 22.02 -21.79 -28.96
N GLY A 2 22.84 -21.32 -28.03
CA GLY A 2 23.67 -21.96 -27.01
C GLY A 2 23.62 -21.10 -25.73
N GLN A 3 23.72 -21.75 -24.57
CA GLN A 3 23.86 -21.06 -23.30
C GLN A 3 25.29 -20.48 -23.23
N LYS A 4 25.41 -19.16 -23.04
CA LYS A 4 26.69 -18.56 -22.64
C LYS A 4 27.00 -19.01 -21.22
N VAL A 5 27.93 -19.97 -21.11
CA VAL A 5 28.56 -20.39 -19.85
C VAL A 5 29.49 -19.28 -19.35
N HIS A 6 29.29 -18.84 -18.11
CA HIS A 6 30.26 -18.03 -17.38
C HIS A 6 31.21 -18.99 -16.63
N PRO A 7 32.53 -18.76 -16.62
CA PRO A 7 33.52 -19.75 -16.17
C PRO A 7 33.57 -20.00 -14.65
N ILE A 8 32.76 -19.30 -13.84
CA ILE A 8 32.66 -19.50 -12.38
C ILE A 8 31.18 -19.71 -12.02
N GLY A 9 30.73 -20.96 -12.14
CA GLY A 9 29.90 -21.65 -11.14
C GLY A 9 28.58 -21.08 -10.61
N PHE A 10 27.95 -20.05 -11.19
CA PHE A 10 26.61 -19.63 -10.75
C PHE A 10 25.70 -19.29 -11.93
N ARG A 11 24.70 -20.13 -12.18
CA ARG A 11 23.59 -19.80 -13.08
C ARG A 11 22.73 -18.74 -12.37
N LEU A 12 22.97 -17.45 -12.63
CA LEU A 12 21.98 -16.42 -12.30
C LEU A 12 20.75 -16.59 -13.22
N GLY A 13 19.89 -17.53 -12.86
CA GLY A 13 18.58 -17.75 -13.49
C GLY A 13 17.53 -16.77 -12.96
N ILE A 14 17.85 -15.47 -12.92
CA ILE A 14 16.90 -14.47 -12.42
C ILE A 14 16.88 -13.23 -13.33
N THR A 15 16.04 -13.28 -14.36
CA THR A 15 15.42 -12.07 -14.91
C THR A 15 14.38 -11.58 -13.89
N GLN A 16 14.80 -11.15 -12.70
CA GLN A 16 13.83 -10.77 -11.67
C GLN A 16 13.48 -9.29 -11.83
N LYS A 17 12.38 -9.00 -12.52
CA LYS A 17 11.69 -7.72 -12.35
C LYS A 17 10.91 -7.81 -11.03
N HIS A 18 11.33 -7.09 -10.00
CA HIS A 18 10.42 -6.76 -8.91
C HIS A 18 9.28 -5.92 -9.52
N ARG A 19 8.09 -6.49 -9.51
CA ARG A 19 6.90 -5.96 -10.18
C ARG A 19 5.77 -5.92 -9.16
N SER A 20 5.99 -5.24 -8.03
CA SER A 20 4.93 -5.02 -7.04
C SER A 20 3.86 -4.14 -7.67
N TYR A 21 2.92 -4.76 -8.39
CA TYR A 21 1.69 -4.11 -8.83
C TYR A 21 0.68 -4.30 -7.71
N TRP A 22 0.46 -3.24 -6.93
CA TRP A 22 -0.75 -3.11 -6.14
C TRP A 22 -1.94 -3.06 -7.10
N LYS A 23 -2.93 -3.91 -6.83
CA LYS A 23 -4.20 -4.01 -7.56
C LYS A 23 -5.17 -2.94 -7.10
N GLY A 24 -5.07 -2.49 -5.86
CA GLY A 24 -5.85 -1.37 -5.38
C GLY A 24 -5.38 -0.84 -4.03
N ILE A 25 -5.66 0.43 -3.78
CA ILE A 25 -5.31 1.13 -2.55
C ILE A 25 -6.55 1.84 -2.02
N LYS A 26 -6.74 1.76 -0.70
CA LYS A 26 -7.68 2.62 0.04
C LYS A 26 -6.89 3.37 1.09
N VAL A 27 -7.05 4.67 1.14
CA VAL A 27 -6.52 5.53 2.19
C VAL A 27 -7.69 6.20 2.89
N GLN A 28 -7.76 6.06 4.22
CA GLN A 28 -8.74 6.75 5.05
C GLN A 28 -8.00 7.66 6.02
N ILE A 29 -8.41 8.92 6.05
CA ILE A 29 -7.91 9.92 6.99
C ILE A 29 -9.06 10.33 7.88
N SER A 30 -8.83 10.35 9.18
CA SER A 30 -9.82 10.68 10.20
C SER A 30 -9.29 11.74 11.14
N GLY A 31 -10.14 12.70 11.52
CA GLY A 31 -9.81 13.75 12.47
C GLY A 31 -10.37 15.11 12.06
N ARG A 32 -9.80 16.17 12.64
CA ARG A 32 -10.19 17.56 12.35
C ARG A 32 -9.59 17.99 11.00
N LEU A 33 -10.34 17.76 9.93
CA LEU A 33 -9.92 18.05 8.56
C LEU A 33 -10.33 19.46 8.12
N ASN A 34 -9.54 20.07 7.24
CA ASN A 34 -9.81 21.40 6.64
C ASN A 34 -10.05 22.53 7.65
N GLY A 35 -9.43 22.46 8.83
CA GLY A 35 -9.59 23.48 9.88
C GLY A 35 -10.94 23.45 10.60
N ALA A 36 -11.78 22.44 10.36
CA ALA A 36 -13.06 22.29 11.06
C ALA A 36 -12.87 21.77 12.49
N ASP A 37 -13.68 22.28 13.43
CA ASP A 37 -13.71 21.79 14.82
C ASP A 37 -14.28 20.38 14.96
N ILE A 38 -15.10 19.96 14.00
CA ILE A 38 -15.78 18.66 14.01
C ILE A 38 -14.92 17.64 13.28
N ALA A 39 -14.63 16.52 13.94
CA ALA A 39 -13.89 15.42 13.33
C ALA A 39 -14.70 14.75 12.21
N ARG A 40 -14.03 14.47 11.08
CA ARG A 40 -14.59 13.78 9.91
C ARG A 40 -13.65 12.67 9.47
N SER A 41 -14.18 11.74 8.70
CA SER A 41 -13.39 10.72 8.01
C SER A 41 -13.58 10.89 6.51
N GLU A 42 -12.48 10.98 5.79
CA GLU A 42 -12.44 11.06 4.33
C GLU A 42 -11.69 9.84 3.81
N ASP A 43 -12.22 9.19 2.78
CA ASP A 43 -11.57 8.06 2.13
C ASP A 43 -11.36 8.31 0.65
N VAL A 44 -10.17 7.91 0.19
CA VAL A 44 -9.75 7.96 -1.20
C VAL A 44 -9.38 6.53 -1.61
N ARG A 45 -9.85 6.11 -2.79
CA ARG A 45 -9.67 4.75 -3.28
C ARG A 45 -9.20 4.78 -4.72
N GLU A 46 -8.20 3.97 -5.04
CA GLU A 46 -7.72 3.73 -6.38
C GLU A 46 -7.75 2.23 -6.64
N GLY A 47 -8.51 1.79 -7.64
CA GLY A 47 -8.69 0.36 -7.93
C GLY A 47 -9.57 -0.40 -6.91
N PRO A 48 -9.79 -1.69 -7.14
CA PRO A 48 -10.59 -2.54 -6.27
C PRO A 48 -9.85 -2.88 -4.96
N VAL A 49 -10.53 -2.74 -3.82
CA VAL A 49 -10.04 -3.21 -2.51
C VAL A 49 -11.15 -4.01 -1.84
N PRO A 50 -11.14 -5.36 -1.95
CA PRO A 50 -12.24 -6.20 -1.50
C PRO A 50 -12.16 -6.49 0.01
N LEU A 51 -12.70 -5.58 0.83
CA LEU A 51 -12.66 -5.67 2.30
C LEU A 51 -13.51 -6.82 2.89
N GLN A 52 -14.44 -7.38 2.12
CA GLN A 52 -15.29 -8.49 2.57
C GLN A 52 -14.74 -9.87 2.16
N THR A 53 -13.77 -9.90 1.23
CA THR A 53 -13.23 -11.16 0.70
C THR A 53 -12.11 -11.67 1.60
N LEU A 54 -12.40 -12.68 2.43
CA LEU A 54 -11.43 -13.25 3.38
C LEU A 54 -10.15 -13.81 2.72
N ARG A 55 -10.23 -14.25 1.46
CA ARG A 55 -9.08 -14.76 0.69
C ARG A 55 -8.25 -13.66 0.03
N ALA A 56 -8.66 -12.40 0.11
CA ALA A 56 -7.89 -11.31 -0.44
C ALA A 56 -6.68 -11.03 0.46
N ASP A 57 -5.51 -11.04 -0.14
CA ASP A 57 -4.27 -10.65 0.53
C ASP A 57 -4.22 -9.12 0.59
N ILE A 58 -4.47 -8.55 1.76
CA ILE A 58 -4.57 -7.11 1.97
C ILE A 58 -3.62 -6.72 3.09
N ASP A 59 -2.64 -5.88 2.77
CA ASP A 59 -1.79 -5.25 3.74
C ASP A 59 -2.52 -4.05 4.38
N TYR A 60 -2.58 -4.03 5.71
CA TYR A 60 -3.18 -2.95 6.47
C TYR A 60 -2.16 -2.27 7.37
N SER A 61 -2.16 -0.93 7.38
CA SER A 61 -1.36 -0.14 8.31
C SER A 61 -2.15 1.06 8.82
N SER A 62 -1.95 1.40 10.09
CA SER A 62 -2.50 2.61 10.70
C SER A 62 -1.46 3.36 11.49
N LYS A 63 -1.43 4.69 11.30
CA LYS A 63 -0.52 5.59 12.00
C LYS A 63 -1.19 6.94 12.25
N PRO A 64 -0.97 7.55 13.43
CA PRO A 64 -1.36 8.93 13.66
C PRO A 64 -0.36 9.89 13.01
N ALA A 65 -0.85 11.00 12.47
CA ALA A 65 -0.08 12.13 12.01
C ALA A 65 -0.36 13.33 12.92
N LYS A 66 0.70 13.95 13.46
CA LYS A 66 0.59 15.13 14.31
C LYS A 66 0.52 16.37 13.44
N THR A 67 -0.52 17.18 13.63
CA THR A 67 -0.69 18.48 12.99
C THR A 67 -0.77 19.57 14.05
N ILE A 68 -0.75 20.83 13.61
CA ILE A 68 -0.94 21.98 14.50
C ILE A 68 -2.33 22.00 15.17
N PHE A 69 -3.33 21.39 14.53
CA PHE A 69 -4.72 21.39 14.99
C PHE A 69 -5.10 20.10 15.75
N GLY A 70 -4.16 19.17 15.94
CA GLY A 70 -4.37 17.92 16.68
C GLY A 70 -3.75 16.71 16.00
N LEU A 71 -4.32 15.53 16.27
CA LEU A 71 -3.88 14.26 15.68
C LEU A 71 -4.86 13.84 14.59
N LEU A 72 -4.33 13.47 13.42
CA LEU A 72 -5.07 12.81 12.35
C LEU A 72 -4.77 11.31 12.37
N GLY A 73 -5.80 10.48 12.32
CA GLY A 73 -5.64 9.03 12.16
C GLY A 73 -5.60 8.66 10.69
N ILE A 74 -4.49 8.11 10.22
CA ILE A 74 -4.31 7.63 8.84
C ILE A 74 -4.38 6.10 8.85
N LYS A 75 -5.20 5.53 7.97
CA LYS A 75 -5.36 4.10 7.76
C LYS A 75 -5.20 3.80 6.27
N ILE A 76 -4.40 2.79 5.94
CA ILE A 76 -4.08 2.41 4.56
C ILE A 76 -4.34 0.92 4.39
N TRP A 77 -5.00 0.57 3.30
CA TRP A 77 -5.17 -0.80 2.81
C TRP A 77 -4.54 -0.89 1.42
N VAL A 78 -3.70 -1.89 1.20
CA VAL A 78 -3.06 -2.19 -0.08
C VAL A 78 -3.45 -3.62 -0.48
N PHE A 79 -3.99 -3.78 -1.68
CA PHE A 79 -4.40 -5.04 -2.30
C PHE A 79 -3.58 -5.32 -3.56
#